data_AF-A0A814BRC9-F1
#
_entry.id   AF-A0A814BRC9-F1
#
_cell.length_a   1.000
_cell.length_b   1.000
_cell.length_c   1.000
_cell.angle_alpha   90.00
_cell.angle_beta   90.00
_cell.angle_gamma   90.00
#
_symmetry.space_group_name_H-M   'P 1'
#
loop_
_entity.id
_entity.type
_entity.pdbx_description
1 polymer ?
#
loop_
_entity_poly.entity_id
_entity_poly.type
_entity_poly.pdbx_seq_one_letter_code
_entity_poly.pdbx_strand_id
1 'polypeptide(L)'
;MADLAVIALNQMMAAIRHLIIFFLLFDLSIGINIRDQSSQLSERIDCFPESESIFSNYSKDKCLERNCLFDDWVPSDTIQCYLRPNYEYILRENPQQTENGIRLRLQRNQAVGSMFPAPIENIVLDVQHYTNDIIRFRLYDEDNQRYEVPIPLSPGSSQVSSAQYEFHHWSDPLRDNILSFSIKRQSNQATLFDTSLGGLILNDQFLQIVTRLQSPHIYGFGENNHDTLKHNVNERKTWGIFARDQVPSGNMHGVLLLNSNAMDYSFGSVPSLTMRTIGGILDFFVFLGPKPEQVIQQYTWLVGRSILPPYWSLGFQLAR
;
A
#
# COMPACT_ATOMS: atom_id res chain seq x y z
N MET A 1 76.05 11.81 -6.39
CA MET A 1 74.76 11.89 -5.68
C MET A 1 73.67 11.21 -6.50
N ALA A 2 73.83 9.91 -6.72
CA ALA A 2 72.87 9.04 -7.37
C ALA A 2 73.27 7.60 -7.00
N ASP A 3 73.22 7.25 -5.70
CA ASP A 3 73.60 5.89 -5.23
C ASP A 3 73.15 5.58 -3.79
N LEU A 4 72.01 6.13 -3.35
CA LEU A 4 71.39 5.80 -2.05
C LEU A 4 69.94 5.29 -2.17
N ALA A 5 69.39 5.19 -3.39
CA ALA A 5 68.00 4.78 -3.62
C ALA A 5 67.83 3.28 -3.97
N VAL A 6 68.90 2.53 -4.22
CA VAL A 6 68.80 1.12 -4.66
C VAL A 6 68.93 0.12 -3.50
N ILE A 7 69.49 0.53 -2.35
CA ILE A 7 69.69 -0.36 -1.18
C ILE A 7 68.43 -0.43 -0.29
N ALA A 8 67.54 0.57 -0.34
CA ALA A 8 66.27 0.53 0.41
C ALA A 8 65.19 -0.36 -0.23
N LEU A 9 65.29 -0.68 -1.52
CA LEU A 9 64.28 -1.48 -2.24
C LEU A 9 64.48 -3.00 -2.07
N ASN A 10 65.70 -3.45 -1.73
CA ASN A 10 66.03 -4.87 -1.59
C ASN A 10 65.87 -5.45 -0.17
N GLN A 11 65.64 -4.62 0.85
CA GLN A 11 65.27 -5.14 2.19
C GLN A 11 63.74 -5.20 2.41
N MET A 12 62.93 -4.54 1.57
CA MET A 12 61.46 -4.59 1.72
C MET A 12 60.80 -5.77 0.98
N MET A 13 61.50 -6.39 0.02
CA MET A 13 60.97 -7.54 -0.74
C MET A 13 61.28 -8.92 -0.13
N ALA A 14 62.08 -9.01 0.93
CA ALA A 14 62.37 -10.28 1.61
C ALA A 14 61.37 -10.65 2.73
N ALA A 15 60.45 -9.74 3.10
CA ALA A 15 59.46 -9.99 4.16
C ALA A 15 58.09 -10.49 3.64
N ILE A 16 57.91 -10.64 2.33
CA ILE A 16 56.59 -10.94 1.71
C ILE A 16 56.42 -12.44 1.33
N ARG A 17 57.36 -13.33 1.67
CA ARG A 17 57.30 -14.73 1.21
C ARG A 17 56.90 -15.81 2.22
N HIS A 18 56.65 -15.51 3.51
CA HIS A 18 56.42 -16.56 4.52
C HIS A 18 55.24 -16.39 5.48
N LEU A 19 54.20 -15.60 5.17
CA LEU A 19 53.03 -15.54 6.05
C LEU A 19 51.71 -15.66 5.28
N ILE A 20 51.54 -16.83 4.66
CA ILE A 20 50.24 -17.36 4.27
C ILE A 20 49.57 -17.89 5.54
N ILE A 21 48.44 -17.26 5.88
CA ILE A 21 47.28 -17.79 6.61
C ILE A 21 47.50 -18.10 8.10
N PHE A 22 47.30 -17.10 8.95
CA PHE A 22 46.60 -17.26 10.24
C PHE A 22 46.07 -15.88 10.70
N PHE A 23 44.93 -15.44 10.15
CA PHE A 23 44.19 -14.30 10.71
C PHE A 23 43.16 -14.86 11.69
N LEU A 24 43.50 -14.74 12.98
CA LEU A 24 42.55 -14.82 14.08
C LEU A 24 41.59 -13.63 13.97
N LEU A 25 40.30 -13.93 13.84
CA LEU A 25 39.19 -13.00 13.95
C LEU A 25 39.16 -12.39 15.35
N PHE A 26 39.62 -11.13 15.46
CA PHE A 26 39.17 -10.25 16.53
C PHE A 26 38.24 -9.21 15.88
N ASP A 27 36.95 -9.54 15.89
CA ASP A 27 35.86 -8.62 15.58
C ASP A 27 35.79 -7.55 16.67
N LEU A 28 36.36 -6.37 16.41
CA LEU A 28 35.95 -5.15 17.07
C LEU A 28 34.97 -4.43 16.14
N SER A 29 33.79 -5.03 15.98
CA SER A 29 32.69 -4.43 15.25
C SER A 29 32.14 -3.28 16.10
N ILE A 30 32.57 -2.05 15.82
CA ILE A 30 31.71 -0.90 16.03
C ILE A 30 30.50 -1.15 15.14
N GLY A 31 29.39 -1.57 15.74
CA GLY A 31 28.15 -1.89 15.06
C GLY A 31 27.55 -0.65 14.41
N ILE A 32 28.01 -0.31 13.20
CA ILE A 32 27.20 0.43 12.25
C ILE A 32 26.19 -0.58 11.72
N ASN A 33 24.92 -0.34 12.02
CA ASN A 33 23.80 -1.18 11.67
C ASN A 33 23.59 -1.13 10.14
N ILE A 34 24.29 -1.97 9.36
CA ILE A 34 24.12 -2.08 7.89
C ILE A 34 22.77 -2.76 7.54
N ARG A 35 21.88 -2.96 8.52
CA ARG A 35 20.50 -3.41 8.28
C ARG A 35 19.52 -2.27 7.92
N ASP A 36 20.00 -1.05 7.71
CA ASP A 36 19.15 0.14 7.92
C ASP A 36 19.10 1.19 6.80
N GLN A 37 19.74 1.00 5.63
CA GLN A 37 19.59 1.96 4.51
C GLN A 37 18.83 1.41 3.30
N SER A 38 19.11 0.19 2.84
CA SER A 38 18.37 -0.39 1.70
C SER A 38 16.92 -0.71 2.03
N SER A 39 16.66 -1.20 3.26
CA SER A 39 15.33 -1.39 3.82
C SER A 39 14.55 -0.07 3.85
N GLN A 40 15.12 0.98 4.46
CA GLN A 40 14.50 2.31 4.55
C GLN A 40 14.25 2.97 3.19
N LEU A 41 15.12 2.76 2.20
CA LEU A 41 14.93 3.26 0.83
C LEU A 41 13.74 2.59 0.13
N SER A 42 13.58 1.28 0.33
CA SER A 42 12.54 0.50 -0.33
C SER A 42 11.14 0.72 0.27
N GLU A 43 11.05 1.15 1.53
CA GLU A 43 9.81 1.43 2.25
C GLU A 43 9.23 2.83 2.01
N ARG A 44 9.85 3.63 1.12
CA ARG A 44 9.36 4.96 0.77
C ARG A 44 8.02 4.91 0.07
N ILE A 45 7.10 5.73 0.55
CA ILE A 45 5.82 5.97 -0.12
C ILE A 45 5.97 7.24 -0.96
N ASP A 46 5.63 7.14 -2.23
CA ASP A 46 5.74 8.25 -3.16
C ASP A 46 4.80 9.41 -2.79
N CYS A 47 5.36 10.61 -2.70
CA CYS A 47 4.63 11.86 -2.48
C CYS A 47 4.48 12.70 -3.77
N PHE A 48 4.93 12.19 -4.90
CA PHE A 48 4.70 12.81 -6.20
C PHE A 48 4.30 11.75 -7.23
N PRO A 49 3.17 11.05 -7.01
CA PRO A 49 2.79 9.92 -7.82
C PRO A 49 2.51 10.25 -9.30
N GLU A 50 2.19 11.51 -9.59
CA GLU A 50 2.02 12.02 -10.95
C GLU A 50 3.32 12.46 -11.62
N SER A 51 4.48 12.25 -10.98
CA SER A 51 5.79 12.72 -11.47
C SER A 51 6.09 12.31 -12.90
N GLU A 52 5.68 11.11 -13.31
CA GLU A 52 5.84 10.56 -14.65
C GLU A 52 4.84 11.10 -15.69
N SER A 53 3.85 11.89 -15.29
CA SER A 53 2.88 12.49 -16.21
C SER A 53 3.54 13.54 -17.10
N ILE A 54 3.15 13.60 -18.38
CA ILE A 54 3.58 14.68 -19.29
C ILE A 54 3.12 16.08 -18.84
N PHE A 55 2.12 16.14 -17.96
CA PHE A 55 1.62 17.38 -17.36
C PHE A 55 2.26 17.70 -16.00
N SER A 56 3.18 16.84 -15.55
CA SER A 56 3.90 17.00 -14.28
C SER A 56 4.87 18.17 -14.34
N ASN A 57 4.93 18.94 -13.26
CA ASN A 57 5.97 19.93 -13.00
C ASN A 57 6.91 19.48 -11.88
N TYR A 58 7.23 18.18 -11.83
CA TYR A 58 8.07 17.58 -10.81
C TYR A 58 9.38 18.36 -10.62
N SER A 59 9.63 18.78 -9.38
CA SER A 59 10.88 19.40 -8.95
C SER A 59 11.07 19.19 -7.46
N LYS A 60 12.31 19.36 -6.99
CA LYS A 60 12.63 19.35 -5.55
C LYS A 60 11.78 20.38 -4.79
N ASP A 61 11.68 21.60 -5.30
CA ASP A 61 10.90 22.66 -4.65
C ASP A 61 9.42 22.28 -4.55
N LYS A 62 8.85 21.69 -5.61
CA LYS A 62 7.45 21.21 -5.60
C LYS A 62 7.22 20.05 -4.64
N CYS A 63 8.21 19.18 -4.45
CA CYS A 63 8.16 18.14 -3.43
C CYS A 63 8.13 18.73 -2.00
N LEU A 64 8.97 19.72 -1.74
CA LEU A 64 9.05 20.38 -0.43
C LEU A 64 7.80 21.23 -0.15
N GLU A 65 7.23 21.89 -1.16
CA GLU A 65 5.95 22.61 -1.07
C GLU A 65 4.79 21.70 -0.64
N ARG A 66 4.85 20.40 -0.99
CA ARG A 66 3.90 19.35 -0.56
C ARG A 66 4.13 18.85 0.87
N ASN A 67 5.00 19.51 1.63
CA ASN A 67 5.41 19.10 2.97
C ASN A 67 6.07 17.71 3.02
N CYS A 68 6.65 17.26 1.91
CA CYS A 68 7.32 15.96 1.82
C CYS A 68 8.83 16.05 2.02
N LEU A 69 9.50 14.91 1.91
CA LEU A 69 10.95 14.80 1.99
C LEU A 69 11.50 14.55 0.59
N PHE A 70 12.68 15.11 0.31
CA PHE A 70 13.39 14.93 -0.94
C PHE A 70 14.79 14.38 -0.68
N ASP A 71 15.19 13.35 -1.41
CA ASP A 71 16.52 12.76 -1.34
C ASP A 71 17.30 13.01 -2.64
N ASP A 72 18.35 13.84 -2.55
CA ASP A 72 19.22 14.19 -3.67
C ASP A 72 20.19 13.06 -4.07
N TRP A 73 20.35 12.05 -3.22
CA TRP A 73 21.44 11.07 -3.32
C TRP A 73 21.02 9.72 -3.88
N VAL A 74 19.74 9.57 -4.24
CA VAL A 74 19.23 8.34 -4.84
C VAL A 74 19.14 8.44 -6.36
N PRO A 75 19.37 7.32 -7.07
CA PRO A 75 19.12 7.24 -8.50
C PRO A 75 17.72 7.71 -8.89
N SER A 76 17.57 8.24 -10.11
CA SER A 76 16.30 8.79 -10.61
C SER A 76 15.18 7.77 -10.78
N ASP A 77 15.51 6.48 -10.85
CA ASP A 77 14.54 5.36 -10.88
C ASP A 77 14.00 4.99 -9.49
N THR A 78 14.50 5.64 -8.44
CA THR A 78 14.07 5.49 -7.05
C THR A 78 13.20 6.68 -6.62
N ILE A 79 12.33 6.46 -5.64
CA ILE A 79 11.48 7.51 -5.07
C ILE A 79 12.34 8.57 -4.35
N GLN A 80 12.59 9.67 -5.06
CA GLN A 80 13.29 10.85 -4.53
C GLN A 80 12.38 11.72 -3.66
N CYS A 81 11.12 11.92 -4.08
CA CYS A 81 10.11 12.66 -3.30
C CYS A 81 9.21 11.68 -2.54
N TYR A 82 9.30 11.64 -1.22
CA TYR A 82 8.58 10.66 -0.41
C TYR A 82 7.87 11.27 0.80
N LEU A 83 6.82 10.58 1.24
CA LEU A 83 5.98 11.01 2.35
C LEU A 83 6.75 11.02 3.67
N ARG A 84 6.44 11.99 4.55
CA ARG A 84 6.97 12.00 5.91
C ARG A 84 6.36 10.84 6.72
N PRO A 85 7.16 10.08 7.51
CA PRO A 85 6.65 8.94 8.28
C PRO A 85 5.52 9.26 9.27
N ASN A 86 5.42 10.51 9.73
CA ASN A 86 4.42 10.98 10.69
C ASN A 86 3.28 11.80 10.06
N TYR A 87 3.09 11.75 8.73
CA TYR A 87 2.08 12.55 8.02
C TYR A 87 0.61 12.15 8.34
N GLU A 88 0.39 10.92 8.79
CA GLU A 88 -0.90 10.25 8.83
C GLU A 88 -1.79 10.69 10.02
N TYR A 89 -2.61 9.77 10.54
CA TYR A 89 -3.56 10.01 11.62
C TYR A 89 -3.12 9.39 12.94
N ILE A 90 -3.34 10.12 14.04
CA ILE A 90 -3.15 9.66 15.41
C ILE A 90 -4.49 9.35 16.06
N LEU A 91 -4.48 8.49 17.08
CA LEU A 91 -5.67 8.16 17.85
C LEU A 91 -6.07 9.35 18.74
N ARG A 92 -7.33 9.82 18.62
CA ARG A 92 -7.83 10.96 19.42
C ARG A 92 -8.39 10.53 20.77
N GLU A 93 -8.98 9.34 20.83
CA GLU A 93 -9.67 8.80 22.00
C GLU A 93 -9.57 7.28 22.05
N ASN A 94 -9.94 6.69 23.18
CA ASN A 94 -9.95 5.24 23.33
C ASN A 94 -10.90 4.57 22.32
N PRO A 95 -10.49 3.45 21.70
CA PRO A 95 -11.35 2.72 20.76
C PRO A 95 -12.68 2.31 21.40
N GLN A 96 -13.77 2.53 20.68
CA GLN A 96 -15.12 2.22 21.13
C GLN A 96 -15.59 0.89 20.55
N GLN A 97 -15.94 -0.07 21.40
CA GLN A 97 -16.56 -1.32 20.94
C GLN A 97 -17.98 -1.03 20.46
N THR A 98 -18.34 -1.61 19.34
CA THR A 98 -19.70 -1.60 18.77
C THR A 98 -20.29 -2.99 18.88
N GLU A 99 -21.56 -3.16 18.52
CA GLU A 99 -22.25 -4.47 18.60
C GLU A 99 -21.52 -5.58 17.81
N ASN A 100 -20.94 -5.24 16.66
CA ASN A 100 -20.23 -6.18 15.78
C ASN A 100 -18.91 -5.61 15.29
N GLY A 101 -18.12 -4.96 16.14
CA GLY A 101 -16.91 -4.32 15.66
C GLY A 101 -16.29 -3.30 16.60
N ILE A 102 -15.44 -2.46 16.05
CA ILE A 102 -14.72 -1.43 16.79
C ILE A 102 -14.66 -0.14 15.98
N ARG A 103 -14.82 0.98 16.66
CA ARG A 103 -14.76 2.31 16.09
C ARG A 103 -13.61 3.09 16.73
N LEU A 104 -12.71 3.61 15.88
CA LEU A 104 -11.59 4.42 16.29
C LEU A 104 -11.75 5.82 15.69
N ARG A 105 -11.70 6.85 16.53
CA ARG A 105 -11.72 8.24 16.07
C ARG A 105 -10.30 8.77 16.02
N LEU A 106 -9.92 9.28 14.86
CA LEU A 106 -8.56 9.65 14.53
C LEU A 106 -8.49 11.11 14.12
N GLN A 107 -7.36 11.75 14.45
CA GLN A 107 -7.07 13.12 14.05
C GLN A 107 -5.81 13.13 13.21
N ARG A 108 -5.82 13.92 12.14
CA ARG A 108 -4.63 14.12 11.30
C ARG A 108 -3.51 14.71 12.14
N ASN A 109 -2.28 14.21 11.98
CA ASN A 109 -1.14 14.73 12.71
C ASN A 109 -0.79 16.16 12.26
N GLN A 110 -1.04 17.13 13.14
CA GLN A 110 -0.77 18.55 12.86
C GLN A 110 0.72 18.92 12.88
N ALA A 111 1.61 18.01 13.34
CA ALA A 111 3.06 18.24 13.29
C ALA A 111 3.60 18.33 11.85
N VAL A 112 2.84 17.84 10.87
CA VAL A 112 3.15 17.91 9.45
C VAL A 112 2.03 18.67 8.73
N GLY A 113 2.38 19.58 7.83
CA GLY A 113 1.39 20.28 6.99
C GLY A 113 0.78 19.33 5.96
N SER A 114 -0.47 19.59 5.54
CA SER A 114 -1.10 18.78 4.49
C SER A 114 -0.41 18.96 3.15
N MET A 115 -0.37 17.87 2.38
CA MET A 115 0.17 17.78 1.02
C MET A 115 -0.72 18.49 0.01
N PHE A 116 -2.04 18.45 0.23
CA PHE A 116 -3.05 19.01 -0.66
C PHE A 116 -4.00 19.93 0.11
N PRO A 117 -4.74 20.83 -0.57
CA PRO A 117 -5.79 21.62 0.07
C PRO A 117 -6.90 20.76 0.65
N ALA A 118 -7.70 21.34 1.55
CA ALA A 118 -8.86 20.70 2.18
C ALA A 118 -8.56 19.31 2.78
N PRO A 119 -7.59 19.21 3.73
CA PRO A 119 -7.41 17.98 4.51
C PRO A 119 -8.66 17.65 5.32
N ILE A 120 -8.94 16.36 5.49
CA ILE A 120 -9.96 15.88 6.41
C ILE A 120 -9.29 15.69 7.77
N GLU A 121 -9.56 16.60 8.70
CA GLU A 121 -8.81 16.67 9.97
C GLU A 121 -9.23 15.57 10.95
N ASN A 122 -10.51 15.24 11.02
CA ASN A 122 -11.04 14.17 11.88
C ASN A 122 -11.67 13.08 11.02
N ILE A 123 -11.25 11.84 11.24
CA ILE A 123 -11.80 10.68 10.54
C ILE A 123 -12.22 9.60 11.52
N VAL A 124 -13.14 8.77 11.08
CA VAL A 124 -13.56 7.56 11.79
C VAL A 124 -13.06 6.35 11.01
N LEU A 125 -12.27 5.49 11.67
CA LEU A 125 -12.06 4.11 11.25
C LEU A 125 -13.14 3.24 11.91
N ASP A 126 -14.10 2.79 11.12
CA ASP A 126 -15.19 1.93 11.56
C ASP A 126 -14.98 0.52 11.01
N VAL A 127 -14.69 -0.42 11.90
CA VAL A 127 -14.40 -1.81 11.56
C VAL A 127 -15.56 -2.67 12.00
N GLN A 128 -16.17 -3.36 11.05
CA GLN A 128 -17.34 -4.19 11.25
C GLN A 128 -17.01 -5.65 10.89
N HIS A 129 -17.30 -6.55 11.83
CA HIS A 129 -17.41 -7.98 11.57
C HIS A 129 -18.66 -8.22 10.72
N TYR A 130 -18.49 -8.28 9.40
CA TYR A 130 -19.63 -8.29 8.46
C TYR A 130 -20.28 -9.68 8.37
N THR A 131 -19.46 -10.74 8.29
CA THR A 131 -19.85 -12.14 8.46
C THR A 131 -18.69 -12.90 9.14
N ASN A 132 -18.79 -14.23 9.28
CA ASN A 132 -17.67 -15.05 9.76
C ASN A 132 -16.44 -14.98 8.84
N ASP A 133 -16.62 -14.67 7.56
CA ASP A 133 -15.59 -14.71 6.53
C ASP A 133 -15.31 -13.35 5.90
N ILE A 134 -16.07 -12.33 6.28
CA ILE A 134 -15.99 -10.98 5.71
C ILE A 134 -15.82 -9.99 6.84
N ILE A 135 -14.74 -9.21 6.79
CA ILE A 135 -14.57 -8.01 7.60
C ILE A 135 -14.68 -6.78 6.71
N ARG A 136 -15.42 -5.78 7.17
CA ARG A 136 -15.53 -4.49 6.51
C ARG A 136 -14.80 -3.46 7.34
N PHE A 137 -14.04 -2.56 6.71
CA PHE A 137 -13.58 -1.36 7.38
C PHE A 137 -13.84 -0.14 6.50
N ARG A 138 -14.22 0.96 7.15
CA ARG A 138 -14.49 2.23 6.52
C ARG A 138 -13.63 3.31 7.16
N LEU A 139 -13.05 4.18 6.34
CA LEU A 139 -12.42 5.42 6.75
C LEU A 139 -13.21 6.57 6.13
N TYR A 140 -13.87 7.36 6.96
CA TYR A 140 -14.73 8.47 6.53
C TYR A 140 -14.55 9.71 7.42
N ASP A 141 -14.92 10.86 6.86
CA ASP A 141 -14.92 12.15 7.54
C ASP A 141 -15.94 12.14 8.70
N GLU A 142 -15.49 12.49 9.91
CA GLU A 142 -16.36 12.56 11.09
C GLU A 142 -17.29 13.77 11.03
N ASP A 143 -16.80 14.88 10.48
CA ASP A 143 -17.41 16.20 10.57
C ASP A 143 -18.38 16.46 9.41
N ASN A 144 -18.16 15.82 8.25
CA ASN A 144 -18.97 16.02 7.04
C ASN A 144 -19.40 14.72 6.38
N GLN A 145 -20.67 14.66 5.97
CA GLN A 145 -21.15 13.55 5.15
C GLN A 145 -20.54 13.62 3.74
N ARG A 146 -19.91 12.53 3.31
CA ARG A 146 -19.31 12.39 1.99
C ARG A 146 -20.13 11.46 1.11
N TYR A 147 -19.90 11.53 -0.20
CA TYR A 147 -20.51 10.61 -1.15
C TYR A 147 -20.10 9.16 -0.85
N GLU A 148 -21.10 8.30 -0.67
CA GLU A 148 -20.96 6.85 -0.59
C GLU A 148 -21.73 6.23 -1.76
N VAL A 149 -21.18 5.18 -2.35
CA VAL A 149 -21.78 4.54 -3.53
C VAL A 149 -23.16 3.97 -3.16
N PRO A 150 -24.27 4.46 -3.74
CA PRO A 150 -25.62 4.11 -3.31
C PRO A 150 -26.09 2.81 -3.96
N ILE A 151 -25.37 1.70 -3.73
CA ILE A 151 -25.77 0.38 -4.23
C ILE A 151 -26.29 -0.51 -3.10
N PRO A 152 -27.30 -1.35 -3.36
CA PRO A 152 -27.75 -2.32 -2.38
C PRO A 152 -26.69 -3.43 -2.24
N LEU A 153 -26.16 -3.59 -1.03
CA LEU A 153 -25.29 -4.70 -0.65
C LEU A 153 -26.11 -5.77 0.08
N SER A 154 -25.75 -7.05 -0.09
CA SER A 154 -26.33 -8.12 0.73
C SER A 154 -26.05 -7.87 2.20
N PRO A 155 -27.06 -7.90 3.10
CA PRO A 155 -26.88 -7.55 4.50
C PRO A 155 -25.92 -8.50 5.20
N GLY A 156 -25.11 -7.97 6.11
CA GLY A 156 -24.22 -8.75 6.98
C GLY A 156 -24.97 -9.55 8.05
N SER A 157 -24.24 -10.33 8.83
CA SER A 157 -24.76 -11.07 9.97
C SER A 157 -25.10 -10.14 11.14
N SER A 158 -26.20 -10.41 11.84
CA SER A 158 -26.58 -9.66 13.05
C SER A 158 -25.64 -9.92 14.23
N GLN A 159 -25.00 -11.08 14.30
CA GLN A 159 -23.91 -11.38 15.23
C GLN A 159 -22.88 -12.29 14.54
N VAL A 160 -21.60 -11.99 14.75
CA VAL A 160 -20.48 -12.81 14.26
C VAL A 160 -19.80 -13.47 15.46
N SER A 161 -20.00 -14.78 15.61
CA SER A 161 -19.48 -15.55 16.76
C SER A 161 -18.24 -16.38 16.44
N SER A 162 -17.94 -16.61 15.17
CA SER A 162 -16.82 -17.45 14.72
C SER A 162 -16.05 -16.82 13.54
N ALA A 163 -15.61 -15.57 13.74
CA ALA A 163 -14.82 -14.83 12.76
C ALA A 163 -13.53 -15.59 12.41
N GLN A 164 -13.27 -15.81 11.12
CA GLN A 164 -12.05 -16.45 10.61
C GLN A 164 -10.85 -15.49 10.50
N TYR A 165 -10.99 -14.29 11.08
CA TYR A 165 -10.07 -13.19 10.98
C TYR A 165 -9.96 -12.45 12.31
N GLU A 166 -8.87 -11.70 12.45
CA GLU A 166 -8.60 -10.86 13.60
C GLU A 166 -8.18 -9.46 13.12
N PHE A 167 -8.73 -8.43 13.77
CA PHE A 167 -8.34 -7.05 13.55
C PHE A 167 -7.39 -6.62 14.68
N HIS A 168 -6.21 -6.13 14.30
CA HIS A 168 -5.16 -5.67 15.22
C HIS A 168 -4.83 -4.22 14.89
N HIS A 169 -4.78 -3.34 15.89
CA HIS A 169 -4.37 -1.94 15.73
C HIS A 169 -3.34 -1.57 16.79
N TRP A 170 -2.47 -0.61 16.48
CA TRP A 170 -1.48 -0.08 17.40
C TRP A 170 -1.08 1.34 17.00
N SER A 171 -0.54 2.09 17.97
CA SER A 171 0.12 3.38 17.72
C SER A 171 1.62 3.16 17.64
N ASP A 172 2.27 3.71 16.61
CA ASP A 172 3.70 3.56 16.39
C ASP A 172 4.49 4.70 17.05
N PRO A 173 5.18 4.45 18.18
CA PRO A 173 5.90 5.50 18.92
C PRO A 173 7.09 6.07 18.14
N LEU A 174 7.61 5.36 17.13
CA LEU A 174 8.71 5.84 16.29
C LEU A 174 8.21 6.80 15.20
N ARG A 175 6.90 6.77 14.90
CA ARG A 175 6.23 7.65 13.95
C ARG A 175 5.19 8.51 14.67
N ASP A 176 5.55 9.15 15.77
CA ASP A 176 4.68 10.11 16.48
C ASP A 176 3.30 9.55 16.87
N ASN A 177 3.26 8.27 17.24
CA ASN A 177 2.05 7.53 17.61
C ASN A 177 0.97 7.45 16.51
N ILE A 178 1.37 7.57 15.23
CA ILE A 178 0.50 7.28 14.09
C ILE A 178 -0.16 5.91 14.27
N LEU A 179 -1.47 5.86 14.00
CA LEU A 179 -2.23 4.62 14.03
C LEU A 179 -1.82 3.74 12.83
N SER A 180 -1.54 2.48 13.10
CA SER A 180 -1.50 1.44 12.09
C SER A 180 -2.39 0.27 12.49
N PHE A 181 -2.88 -0.46 11.50
CA PHE A 181 -3.68 -1.65 11.71
C PHE A 181 -3.38 -2.73 10.69
N SER A 182 -3.71 -3.96 11.08
CA SER A 182 -3.63 -5.13 10.24
C SER A 182 -4.84 -6.04 10.44
N ILE A 183 -5.18 -6.78 9.39
CA ILE A 183 -6.18 -7.84 9.41
C ILE A 183 -5.44 -9.14 9.16
N LYS A 184 -5.63 -10.12 10.04
CA LYS A 184 -4.95 -11.42 9.98
C LYS A 184 -5.97 -12.54 9.87
N ARG A 185 -5.59 -13.63 9.19
CA ARG A 185 -6.36 -14.87 9.19
C ARG A 185 -6.14 -15.59 10.52
N GLN A 186 -7.22 -15.96 11.20
CA GLN A 186 -7.15 -16.59 12.51
C GLN A 186 -6.40 -17.94 12.49
N SER A 187 -6.67 -18.78 11.48
CA SER A 187 -6.20 -20.16 11.43
C SER A 187 -4.68 -20.33 11.32
N ASN A 188 -3.99 -19.38 10.68
CA ASN A 188 -2.55 -19.47 10.44
C ASN A 188 -1.79 -18.16 10.67
N GLN A 189 -2.49 -17.13 11.18
CA GLN A 189 -1.94 -15.81 11.47
C GLN A 189 -1.36 -15.09 10.25
N ALA A 190 -1.71 -15.52 9.03
CA ALA A 190 -1.29 -14.85 7.80
C ALA A 190 -1.93 -13.46 7.73
N THR A 191 -1.11 -12.43 7.57
CA THR A 191 -1.56 -11.06 7.37
C THR A 191 -2.22 -10.91 6.00
N LEU A 192 -3.42 -10.32 5.97
CA LEU A 192 -4.23 -10.13 4.77
C LEU A 192 -4.25 -8.67 4.33
N PHE A 193 -4.19 -7.75 5.29
CA PHE A 193 -4.10 -6.31 5.07
C PHE A 193 -3.21 -5.71 6.15
N ASP A 194 -2.33 -4.79 5.80
CA ASP A 194 -1.32 -4.24 6.72
C ASP A 194 -0.91 -2.83 6.33
N THR A 195 -1.39 -1.85 7.10
CA THR A 195 -1.13 -0.42 6.88
C THR A 195 0.16 0.06 7.53
N SER A 196 0.95 -0.83 8.12
CA SER A 196 2.16 -0.45 8.86
C SER A 196 3.25 0.21 8.01
N LEU A 197 3.15 0.15 6.67
CA LEU A 197 4.05 0.89 5.78
C LEU A 197 3.76 2.39 5.83
N GLY A 198 2.53 2.74 6.18
CA GLY A 198 2.02 4.09 6.25
C GLY A 198 1.25 4.53 5.01
N GLY A 199 1.17 5.83 4.77
CA GLY A 199 0.63 6.38 3.52
C GLY A 199 -0.88 6.58 3.50
N LEU A 200 -1.51 6.60 4.67
CA LEU A 200 -2.90 7.01 4.81
C LEU A 200 -3.04 8.54 4.65
N ILE A 201 -3.74 8.97 3.60
CA ILE A 201 -3.97 10.39 3.29
C ILE A 201 -5.45 10.57 2.99
N LEU A 202 -6.11 11.51 3.65
CA LEU A 202 -7.48 11.90 3.31
C LEU A 202 -7.60 13.42 3.20
N ASN A 203 -7.78 13.87 1.97
CA ASN A 203 -8.19 15.21 1.57
C ASN A 203 -9.53 15.09 0.82
N ASP A 204 -10.23 16.21 0.65
CA ASP A 204 -11.52 16.21 -0.05
C ASP A 204 -11.45 15.57 -1.45
N GLN A 205 -10.38 15.84 -2.21
CA GLN A 205 -10.19 15.33 -3.56
C GLN A 205 -8.95 14.44 -3.73
N PHE A 206 -8.43 13.88 -2.64
CA PHE A 206 -7.33 12.92 -2.69
C PHE A 206 -7.35 12.02 -1.45
N LEU A 207 -7.64 10.74 -1.67
CA LEU A 207 -7.64 9.71 -0.63
C LEU A 207 -6.63 8.65 -1.05
N GLN A 208 -5.79 8.22 -0.11
CA GLN A 208 -4.79 7.18 -0.32
C GLN A 208 -4.76 6.23 0.87
N ILE A 209 -4.57 4.95 0.59
CA ILE A 209 -4.19 3.96 1.59
C ILE A 209 -3.19 2.99 0.97
N VAL A 210 -2.22 2.56 1.76
CA VAL A 210 -1.22 1.57 1.35
C VAL A 210 -1.34 0.34 2.23
N THR A 211 -1.23 -0.84 1.62
CA THR A 211 -1.09 -2.10 2.34
C THR A 211 0.16 -2.84 1.90
N ARG A 212 0.92 -3.40 2.85
CA ARG A 212 1.99 -4.37 2.53
C ARG A 212 1.38 -5.62 1.93
N LEU A 213 1.98 -6.14 0.86
CA LEU A 213 1.59 -7.39 0.23
C LEU A 213 2.39 -8.54 0.83
N GLN A 214 1.68 -9.54 1.32
CA GLN A 214 2.26 -10.73 1.97
C GLN A 214 2.47 -11.88 0.98
N SER A 215 2.06 -11.69 -0.28
CA SER A 215 2.19 -12.65 -1.37
C SER A 215 2.29 -11.90 -2.69
N PRO A 216 3.12 -12.36 -3.64
CA PRO A 216 3.17 -11.79 -4.99
C PRO A 216 2.02 -12.26 -5.89
N HIS A 217 1.09 -13.07 -5.37
CA HIS A 217 -0.02 -13.64 -6.15
C HIS A 217 -1.25 -12.73 -6.09
N ILE A 218 -1.20 -11.64 -6.84
CA ILE A 218 -2.28 -10.66 -6.96
C ILE A 218 -2.94 -10.80 -8.33
N TYR A 219 -4.28 -10.80 -8.34
CA TYR A 219 -5.13 -10.99 -9.51
C TYR A 219 -6.27 -9.99 -9.48
N GLY A 220 -6.79 -9.63 -10.65
CA GLY A 220 -7.91 -8.70 -10.79
C GLY A 220 -7.46 -7.25 -10.96
N PHE A 221 -8.24 -6.35 -10.35
CA PHE A 221 -8.47 -4.96 -10.78
C PHE A 221 -8.92 -4.84 -12.24
N GLY A 222 -9.54 -3.72 -12.60
CA GLY A 222 -9.98 -3.48 -13.96
C GLY A 222 -10.94 -2.30 -14.06
N GLU A 223 -11.30 -1.89 -15.28
CA GLU A 223 -10.94 -2.51 -16.57
C GLU A 223 -9.61 -1.96 -17.12
N ASN A 224 -8.58 -2.82 -17.26
CA ASN A 224 -7.25 -2.48 -17.77
C ASN A 224 -6.71 -3.66 -18.61
N ASN A 225 -5.81 -3.39 -19.57
CA ASN A 225 -5.08 -4.42 -20.31
C ASN A 225 -3.85 -4.86 -19.51
N HIS A 226 -3.94 -6.03 -18.88
CA HIS A 226 -2.81 -6.67 -18.22
C HIS A 226 -2.18 -7.70 -19.17
N ASP A 227 -0.86 -7.62 -19.39
CA ASP A 227 -0.13 -8.60 -20.23
C ASP A 227 -0.22 -10.04 -19.66
N THR A 228 -0.40 -10.16 -18.35
CA THR A 228 -0.55 -11.41 -17.61
C THR A 228 -1.69 -11.31 -16.60
N LEU A 229 -2.38 -12.43 -16.34
CA LEU A 229 -3.45 -12.51 -15.33
C LEU A 229 -2.92 -12.24 -13.91
N LYS A 230 -1.73 -12.76 -13.59
CA LYS A 230 -1.02 -12.44 -12.33
C LYS A 230 -0.30 -11.11 -12.51
N HIS A 231 -0.47 -10.19 -11.57
CA HIS A 231 0.27 -8.92 -11.55
C HIS A 231 1.76 -9.12 -11.28
N ASN A 232 2.61 -8.34 -11.96
CA ASN A 232 4.00 -8.19 -11.57
C ASN A 232 4.10 -7.14 -10.44
N VAL A 233 4.17 -7.61 -9.20
CA VAL A 233 4.19 -6.74 -8.00
C VAL A 233 5.57 -6.16 -7.68
N ASN A 234 6.61 -6.56 -8.43
CA ASN A 234 7.98 -6.08 -8.23
C ASN A 234 8.30 -4.87 -9.13
N GLU A 235 7.43 -4.59 -10.10
CA GLU A 235 7.55 -3.45 -10.98
C GLU A 235 6.57 -2.38 -10.54
N ARG A 236 7.08 -1.15 -10.46
CA ARG A 236 6.26 0.01 -10.20
C ARG A 236 5.42 0.30 -11.44
N LYS A 237 4.16 -0.10 -11.40
CA LYS A 237 3.18 0.15 -12.46
C LYS A 237 1.90 0.70 -11.85
N THR A 238 1.46 1.83 -12.39
CA THR A 238 0.21 2.48 -11.99
C THR A 238 -0.87 2.18 -13.02
N TRP A 239 -2.06 1.86 -12.54
CA TRP A 239 -3.21 1.49 -13.35
C TRP A 239 -4.40 2.35 -12.97
N GLY A 240 -4.86 3.19 -13.90
CA GLY A 240 -6.04 4.01 -13.70
C GLY A 240 -7.32 3.17 -13.77
N ILE A 241 -8.34 3.59 -13.03
CA ILE A 241 -9.69 3.03 -13.08
C ILE A 241 -10.65 4.22 -13.16
N PHE A 242 -11.18 4.43 -14.36
CA PHE A 242 -12.27 5.36 -14.62
C PHE A 242 -12.95 4.94 -15.93
N ALA A 243 -14.26 4.80 -15.92
CA ALA A 243 -15.01 4.38 -17.10
C ALA A 243 -14.75 5.36 -18.25
N ARG A 244 -14.13 4.87 -19.32
CA ARG A 244 -13.71 5.70 -20.45
C ARG A 244 -13.91 4.93 -21.75
N ASP A 245 -14.58 5.58 -22.70
CA ASP A 245 -14.65 5.11 -24.08
C ASP A 245 -13.30 5.38 -24.77
N GLN A 246 -12.51 4.31 -24.90
CA GLN A 246 -11.21 4.33 -25.55
C GLN A 246 -10.95 2.96 -26.18
N VAL A 247 -10.44 2.95 -27.41
CA VAL A 247 -10.09 1.72 -28.14
C VAL A 247 -9.08 0.89 -27.33
N PRO A 248 -9.39 -0.39 -27.00
CA PRO A 248 -8.46 -1.27 -26.31
C PRO A 248 -7.31 -1.69 -27.24
N SER A 249 -6.06 -1.46 -26.82
CA SER A 249 -4.88 -2.03 -27.46
C SER A 249 -4.29 -3.14 -26.56
N GLY A 250 -4.78 -4.38 -26.71
CA GLY A 250 -4.34 -5.64 -26.05
C GLY A 250 -5.38 -6.31 -25.11
N ASN A 251 -5.08 -7.53 -24.59
CA ASN A 251 -6.03 -8.56 -24.06
C ASN A 251 -6.57 -8.33 -22.61
N MET A 252 -7.74 -8.90 -22.23
CA MET A 252 -8.59 -8.42 -21.09
C MET A 252 -9.20 -9.51 -20.14
N HIS A 253 -9.36 -9.23 -18.80
CA HIS A 253 -10.45 -9.63 -17.81
C HIS A 253 -10.25 -9.01 -16.36
N GLY A 254 -11.26 -8.87 -15.44
CA GLY A 254 -11.24 -7.94 -14.24
C GLY A 254 -11.87 -8.30 -12.84
N VAL A 255 -11.89 -7.34 -11.85
CA VAL A 255 -12.49 -7.34 -10.44
C VAL A 255 -12.75 -5.89 -9.86
N LEU A 256 -13.64 -5.70 -8.84
CA LEU A 256 -14.24 -4.43 -8.29
C LEU A 256 -13.73 -3.91 -6.90
N LEU A 257 -13.65 -2.57 -6.75
CA LEU A 257 -13.59 -1.78 -5.48
C LEU A 257 -14.84 -0.88 -5.37
N LEU A 258 -15.44 -0.73 -4.18
CA LEU A 258 -16.68 0.05 -3.98
C LEU A 258 -16.45 1.56 -3.75
N ASN A 259 -15.68 2.20 -4.62
CA ASN A 259 -15.64 3.65 -4.75
C ASN A 259 -15.84 3.96 -6.25
N SER A 260 -16.67 4.94 -6.59
CA SER A 260 -16.99 5.26 -7.99
C SER A 260 -16.34 6.54 -8.51
N ASN A 261 -15.47 7.17 -7.72
CA ASN A 261 -14.65 8.28 -8.19
C ASN A 261 -13.48 7.73 -9.02
N ALA A 262 -12.88 8.59 -9.86
CA ALA A 262 -11.65 8.21 -10.56
C ALA A 262 -10.58 7.80 -9.55
N MET A 263 -9.86 6.74 -9.86
CA MET A 263 -8.89 6.16 -8.95
C MET A 263 -7.76 5.52 -9.73
N ASP A 264 -6.72 5.15 -9.02
CA ASP A 264 -5.68 4.27 -9.53
C ASP A 264 -5.23 3.30 -8.43
N TYR A 265 -4.47 2.30 -8.85
CA TYR A 265 -3.66 1.52 -7.94
C TYR A 265 -2.24 1.38 -8.50
N SER A 266 -1.27 1.31 -7.61
CA SER A 266 0.13 1.11 -7.99
C SER A 266 0.83 0.14 -7.05
N PHE A 267 1.70 -0.68 -7.61
CA PHE A 267 2.60 -1.53 -6.82
C PHE A 267 3.88 -0.78 -6.46
N GLY A 268 4.32 -0.91 -5.21
CA GLY A 268 5.55 -0.29 -4.71
C GLY A 268 6.78 -1.17 -4.88
N SER A 269 7.96 -0.58 -4.65
CA SER A 269 9.26 -1.27 -4.68
C SER A 269 9.42 -2.29 -3.56
N VAL A 270 8.90 -1.98 -2.36
CA VAL A 270 8.50 -3.02 -1.39
C VAL A 270 7.15 -3.57 -1.86
N PRO A 271 6.95 -4.91 -1.90
CA PRO A 271 5.67 -5.51 -2.23
C PRO A 271 4.55 -4.87 -1.40
N SER A 272 3.85 -3.96 -2.03
CA SER A 272 2.83 -3.11 -1.42
C SER A 272 1.87 -2.67 -2.50
N LEU A 273 0.63 -2.43 -2.10
CA LEU A 273 -0.43 -1.94 -2.95
C LEU A 273 -0.84 -0.59 -2.41
N THR A 274 -0.61 0.45 -3.21
CA THR A 274 -1.15 1.80 -2.98
C THR A 274 -2.42 1.93 -3.78
N MET A 275 -3.51 2.36 -3.14
CA MET A 275 -4.78 2.69 -3.80
C MET A 275 -5.06 4.16 -3.58
N ARG A 276 -5.31 4.91 -4.66
CA ARG A 276 -5.63 6.34 -4.59
C ARG A 276 -6.94 6.64 -5.30
N THR A 277 -7.75 7.53 -4.74
CA THR A 277 -9.00 7.97 -5.37
C THR A 277 -9.21 9.45 -5.12
N ILE A 278 -9.93 10.14 -6.02
CA ILE A 278 -10.13 11.59 -5.98
C ILE A 278 -11.40 12.02 -5.23
N GLY A 279 -12.04 11.14 -4.46
CA GLY A 279 -13.24 11.50 -3.72
C GLY A 279 -13.95 10.33 -3.03
N GLY A 280 -15.09 10.65 -2.41
CA GLY A 280 -15.88 9.70 -1.65
C GLY A 280 -15.26 9.33 -0.31
N ILE A 281 -15.37 8.05 0.06
CA ILE A 281 -14.75 7.46 1.26
C ILE A 281 -13.92 6.22 0.88
N LEU A 282 -13.13 5.74 1.84
CA LEU A 282 -12.43 4.48 1.72
C LEU A 282 -13.26 3.38 2.43
N ASP A 283 -14.00 2.59 1.65
CA ASP A 283 -14.87 1.51 2.14
C ASP A 283 -14.42 0.16 1.57
N PHE A 284 -13.87 -0.69 2.44
CA PHE A 284 -13.22 -1.93 2.07
C PHE A 284 -13.93 -3.14 2.67
N PHE A 285 -14.03 -4.19 1.87
CA PHE A 285 -14.43 -5.53 2.30
C PHE A 285 -13.26 -6.48 2.08
N VAL A 286 -12.85 -7.20 3.12
CA VAL A 286 -11.82 -8.23 3.05
C VAL A 286 -12.51 -9.59 3.20
N PHE A 287 -12.40 -10.40 2.15
CA PHE A 287 -13.06 -11.70 2.02
C PHE A 287 -12.06 -12.83 2.31
N LEU A 288 -12.47 -13.80 3.12
CA LEU A 288 -11.63 -14.92 3.52
C LEU A 288 -12.18 -16.23 2.97
N GLY A 289 -11.41 -16.89 2.11
CA GLY A 289 -11.66 -18.28 1.71
C GLY A 289 -10.37 -19.09 1.76
N PRO A 290 -10.40 -20.39 2.11
CA PRO A 290 -9.27 -21.28 1.91
C PRO A 290 -8.99 -21.56 0.42
N LYS A 291 -9.95 -21.28 -0.47
CA LYS A 291 -9.80 -21.40 -1.93
C LYS A 291 -10.20 -20.10 -2.67
N PRO A 292 -9.56 -19.77 -3.81
CA PRO A 292 -9.92 -18.60 -4.61
C PRO A 292 -11.40 -18.55 -5.02
N GLU A 293 -12.01 -19.69 -5.32
CA GLU A 293 -13.42 -19.77 -5.75
C GLU A 293 -14.36 -19.31 -4.64
N GLN A 294 -14.03 -19.56 -3.37
CA GLN A 294 -14.85 -19.13 -2.24
C GLN A 294 -14.78 -17.62 -2.05
N VAL A 295 -13.62 -17.00 -2.30
CA VAL A 295 -13.47 -15.54 -2.28
C VAL A 295 -14.38 -14.92 -3.35
N ILE A 296 -14.41 -15.50 -4.55
CA ILE A 296 -15.29 -15.04 -5.66
C ILE A 296 -16.77 -15.24 -5.31
N GLN A 297 -17.13 -16.37 -4.68
CA GLN A 297 -18.49 -16.64 -4.24
C GLN A 297 -18.96 -15.64 -3.18
N GLN A 298 -18.10 -15.26 -2.22
CA GLN A 298 -18.43 -14.27 -1.21
C GLN A 298 -18.56 -12.87 -1.80
N TYR A 299 -17.63 -12.49 -2.69
CA TYR A 299 -17.69 -11.23 -3.41
C TYR A 299 -18.99 -11.09 -4.21
N THR A 300 -19.32 -12.07 -5.06
CA THR A 300 -20.56 -12.05 -5.86
C THR A 300 -21.82 -12.18 -5.01
N TRP A 301 -21.75 -12.82 -3.84
CA TRP A 301 -22.85 -12.77 -2.88
C TRP A 301 -23.07 -11.35 -2.33
N LEU A 302 -21.99 -10.62 -2.00
CA LEU A 302 -22.08 -9.27 -1.47
C LEU A 302 -22.67 -8.28 -2.48
N VAL A 303 -22.11 -8.26 -3.70
CA VAL A 303 -22.41 -7.22 -4.70
C VAL A 303 -23.52 -7.58 -5.68
N GLY A 304 -23.95 -8.85 -5.68
CA GLY A 304 -24.95 -9.38 -6.60
C GLY A 304 -24.37 -10.47 -7.50
N ARG A 305 -25.07 -11.61 -7.56
CA ARG A 305 -24.69 -12.73 -8.41
C ARG A 305 -25.00 -12.41 -9.87
N SER A 306 -24.16 -12.90 -10.78
CA SER A 306 -24.43 -12.84 -12.21
C SER A 306 -25.79 -13.45 -12.52
N ILE A 307 -26.55 -12.79 -13.40
CA ILE A 307 -27.82 -13.31 -13.88
C ILE A 307 -27.60 -14.59 -14.69
N LEU A 308 -28.56 -15.52 -14.65
CA LEU A 308 -28.55 -16.65 -15.57
C LEU A 308 -28.83 -16.12 -16.98
N PRO A 309 -27.88 -16.21 -17.92
CA PRO A 309 -28.11 -15.74 -19.27
C PRO A 309 -29.18 -16.61 -19.96
N PRO A 310 -29.96 -16.05 -20.90
CA PRO A 310 -30.86 -16.87 -21.70
C PRO A 310 -30.06 -17.86 -22.53
N TYR A 311 -30.55 -19.09 -22.68
CA TYR A 311 -29.78 -20.19 -23.29
C TYR A 311 -29.20 -19.84 -24.68
N TRP A 312 -29.96 -19.07 -25.48
CA TRP A 312 -29.53 -18.65 -26.82
C TRP A 312 -28.31 -17.73 -26.82
N SER A 313 -28.02 -16.98 -25.74
CA SER A 313 -26.87 -16.07 -25.71
C SER A 313 -25.54 -16.80 -25.56
N LEU A 314 -25.57 -18.10 -25.25
CA LEU A 314 -24.41 -19.00 -25.27
C LEU A 314 -24.08 -19.48 -26.69
N GLY A 315 -24.93 -19.17 -27.66
CA GLY A 315 -24.69 -19.43 -29.09
C GLY A 315 -23.69 -18.46 -29.70
N PHE A 316 -23.26 -18.78 -30.92
CA PHE A 316 -22.38 -17.92 -31.71
C PHE A 316 -23.06 -16.58 -32.06
N GLN A 317 -22.30 -15.48 -31.98
CA GLN A 317 -22.75 -14.13 -32.33
C GLN A 317 -21.92 -13.61 -33.52
N LEU A 318 -22.60 -13.06 -34.53
CA LEU A 318 -21.97 -12.38 -35.66
C LEU A 318 -22.24 -10.87 -35.57
N ALA A 319 -21.20 -10.04 -35.63
CA ALA A 319 -21.28 -8.58 -35.56
C ALA A 319 -20.28 -7.93 -36.53
N ARG A 320 -20.47 -6.64 -36.82
CA ARG A 320 -19.59 -5.79 -37.64
C ARG A 320 -19.46 -4.42 -36.99
#